data_AF-E4XEN3-F1
#
_entry.id   AF-E4XEN3-F1
#
_cell.length_a   1.000
_cell.length_b   1.000
_cell.length_c   1.000
_cell.angle_alpha   90.00
_cell.angle_beta   90.00
_cell.angle_gamma   90.00
#
_symmetry.space_group_name_H-M   'P 1'
#
loop_
_entity.id
_entity.type
_entity.pdbx_description
1 polymer ?
#
loop_
_entity_poly.entity_id
_entity_poly.type
_entity_poly.pdbx_seq_one_letter_code
_entity_poly.pdbx_strand_id
1 'polypeptide(L)' 'MFWLLGFLSSTLASRFYGYNALTIDHQTISMNRYRGNVTIVVNVATN' A
#
# COMPACT_ATOMS: atom_id res chain seq x y z
N MET A 1 12.61 29.53 2.25
CA MET A 1 13.18 28.17 2.17
C MET A 1 12.32 27.27 3.03
N PHE A 2 11.43 26.48 2.42
CA PHE A 2 10.32 25.78 3.09
C PHE A 2 10.35 24.32 2.66
N TRP A 3 11.08 23.47 3.38
CA TRP A 3 11.13 22.01 3.16
C TRP A 3 11.34 21.30 4.50
N LEU A 4 10.31 21.24 5.35
CA LEU A 4 10.33 20.43 6.57
C LEU A 4 8.94 19.86 6.89
N LEU A 5 8.32 19.18 5.92
CA LEU A 5 7.05 18.45 6.13
C LEU A 5 7.08 17.00 5.60
N GLY A 6 8.20 16.51 5.05
CA GLY A 6 8.24 15.24 4.32
C GLY A 6 8.44 13.94 5.13
N PHE A 7 8.77 13.99 6.43
CA PHE A 7 9.40 12.83 7.09
C PHE A 7 8.52 12.01 8.04
N LEU A 8 7.26 12.39 8.29
CA LEU A 8 6.42 11.71 9.29
C LEU A 8 5.44 10.65 8.73
N SER A 9 5.32 10.49 7.42
CA SER A 9 4.34 9.56 6.82
C SER A 9 4.90 8.18 6.40
N SER A 10 6.19 7.91 6.64
CA SER A 10 6.88 6.75 6.04
C SER A 10 6.64 5.41 6.76
N THR A 11 6.33 5.41 8.05
CA THR A 11 6.26 4.17 8.85
C THR A 11 5.03 3.32 8.53
N LEU A 12 3.85 3.94 8.37
CA LEU A 12 2.62 3.21 8.03
C LEU A 12 2.63 2.69 6.59
N ALA A 13 3.06 3.53 5.63
CA ALA A 13 3.20 3.14 4.23
C ALA A 13 4.26 2.05 4.05
N SER A 14 5.36 2.10 4.80
CA SER A 14 6.39 1.06 4.81
C SER A 14 5.82 -0.29 5.26
N ARG A 15 4.95 -0.30 6.28
CA ARG A 15 4.28 -1.51 6.78
C ARG A 15 3.25 -2.06 5.80
N PHE A 16 2.48 -1.20 5.12
CA PHE A 16 1.48 -1.62 4.14
C PHE A 16 2.06 -2.52 3.04
N TYR A 17 3.19 -2.10 2.45
CA TYR A 17 3.86 -2.87 1.40
C TYR A 17 4.57 -4.14 1.91
N GLY A 18 4.61 -4.37 3.23
CA GLY A 18 5.13 -5.60 3.83
C GLY A 18 4.12 -6.74 3.91
N TYR A 19 2.84 -6.49 3.63
CA TYR A 19 1.80 -7.51 3.69
C TYR A 19 1.69 -8.35 2.41
N ASN A 20 1.07 -9.52 2.56
CA ASN A 20 0.60 -10.35 1.45
C ASN A 20 -0.93 -10.33 1.41
N ALA A 21 -1.50 -10.42 0.21
CA ALA A 21 -2.94 -10.49 -0.01
C ALA A 21 -3.29 -11.69 -0.90
N LEU A 22 -4.49 -12.23 -0.72
CA LEU A 22 -5.05 -13.25 -1.60
C LEU A 22 -5.79 -12.57 -2.76
N THR A 23 -5.56 -13.01 -3.99
CA THR A 23 -6.30 -12.56 -5.17
C THR A 23 -7.60 -13.34 -5.35
N ILE A 24 -8.43 -12.89 -6.30
CA ILE A 24 -9.65 -13.60 -6.72
C ILE A 24 -9.37 -15.02 -7.24
N ASP A 25 -8.17 -15.26 -7.77
CA ASP A 25 -7.74 -16.56 -8.30
C ASP A 25 -7.08 -17.45 -7.23
N HIS A 26 -7.26 -17.12 -5.95
CA HIS A 26 -6.63 -17.80 -4.80
C HIS A 26 -5.10 -17.79 -4.82
N GLN A 27 -4.48 -16.83 -5.52
CA GLN A 27 -3.03 -16.67 -5.53
C GLN A 27 -2.62 -15.69 -4.43
N THR A 28 -1.54 -16.01 -3.72
CA THR A 28 -0.94 -15.07 -2.77
C THR A 28 -0.03 -14.11 -3.50
N ILE A 29 -0.27 -12.81 -3.37
CA ILE A 29 0.58 -11.74 -3.92
C ILE A 29 1.19 -10.89 -2.81
N SER A 30 2.43 -10.45 -3.01
CA SER A 30 3.09 -9.50 -2.10
C SER A 30 2.75 -8.06 -2.50
N MET A 31 2.35 -7.24 -1.53
CA MET A 31 2.07 -5.82 -1.75
C MET A 31 3.33 -5.03 -2.11
N ASN A 32 4.52 -5.55 -1.82
CA ASN A 32 5.80 -4.93 -2.16
C ASN A 32 5.94 -4.64 -3.67
N ARG A 33 5.23 -5.38 -4.53
CA ARG A 33 5.20 -5.13 -5.98
C ARG A 33 4.69 -3.74 -6.38
N TYR A 34 3.93 -3.07 -5.52
CA TYR A 34 3.39 -1.73 -5.75
C TYR A 34 4.21 -0.63 -5.06
N ARG A 35 5.26 -0.99 -4.33
CA ARG A 35 6.12 -0.04 -3.62
C ARG A 35 6.77 0.94 -4.60
N GLY A 36 6.81 2.22 -4.22
CA GLY A 36 7.32 3.30 -5.06
C GLY A 36 6.26 3.96 -5.94
N ASN A 37 5.05 3.37 -6.02
CA ASN A 37 3.92 3.97 -6.70
C ASN A 37 2.90 4.53 -5.69
N VAL A 38 2.13 5.54 -6.14
CA VAL A 38 0.92 5.96 -5.42
C VAL A 38 -0.13 4.86 -5.60
N THR A 39 -0.61 4.33 -4.48
CA THR A 39 -1.59 3.23 -4.45
C THR A 39 -2.81 3.68 -3.67
N ILE A 40 -4.02 3.47 -4.23
CA ILE A 40 -5.30 3.75 -3.58
C ILE A 40 -5.97 2.41 -3.28
N VAL A 41 -6.34 2.19 -2.02
CA VAL A 41 -7.03 0.97 -1.57
C VAL A 41 -8.48 1.32 -1.28
N VAL A 42 -9.41 0.59 -1.89
CA VAL A 42 -10.85 0.79 -1.72
C VAL A 42 -11.48 -0.52 -1.27
N ASN A 43 -12.24 -0.48 -0.19
CA ASN A 43 -13.12 -1.59 0.18
C ASN A 43 -14.37 -1.51 -0.70
N VAL A 44 -14.54 -2.48 -1.59
CA VAL A 44 -15.69 -2.58 -2.50
C VAL A 44 -16.67 -3.63 -2.00
N ALA A 45 -17.96 -3.32 -2.07
CA ALA A 45 -19.05 -4.27 -1.85
C ALA A 45 -19.95 -4.27 -3.08
N THR A 46 -20.33 -5.45 -3.55
CA THR A 46 -21.28 -5.63 -4.65
C THR A 46 -22.62 -6.09 -4.08
N ASN A 47 -23.71 -5.61 -4.67
CA ASN A 47 -25.09 -6.04 -4.37
C ASN A 47 -25.49 -7.20 -5.29
#